data_AF-U3AH88-F1
#
_entry.id   AF-U3AH88-F1
#
_cell.length_a   1.000
_cell.length_b   1.000
_cell.length_c   1.000
_cell.angle_alpha   90.00
_cell.angle_beta   90.00
_cell.angle_gamma   90.00
#
_symmetry.space_group_name_H-M   'P 1'
#
loop_
_entity.id
_entity.type
_entity.pdbx_description
1 polymer ?
#
loop_
_entity_poly.entity_id
_entity_poly.type
_entity_poly.pdbx_seq_one_letter_code
_entity_poly.pdbx_strand_id
1 'polypeptide(L)'
;MLFVNKMCRVVLIAMSGVLVTACSSMSAGNLFSNYSAQNKPVYQAVQQGNYVDAQQELPDYRAGDILDNMEKGRVNFLASAYPASKTSFELSDKAVREWQDQPLISLSETATSAGALAVNDNLTSYQPADYELGFLHLYLGLNYIKINSLEGALVEMRRANQVQERARKAREAELRSAESDMKKSGLSPNLGSVLSRYPDAGDKLKAVQNGYLLYLSALLYETQGDPNSAYVDYRRALAVAPDNKQVIDGTLRVATLLGMRQDLALLTKQYGPYQPLPKGEGRVIIIDERGVVKAMDDWQLTIPVNDSRGNLALYSVSLPYYHDNEAQRFGSLQLDGRGISGDELVDVNLMASNQLTEKMPSILLRQVLRVVTKDLVRRETTNGNDVGSILFSVFNTLTEQADTRSWQSLPEKVYSSGATLEAGTHELVASGKPYQFEVREGQTTLVWLSRQGSNVTIWHKQLGAIE
;
A
#
# COMPACT_ATOMS: atom_id res chain seq x y z
N MET A 1 7.33 58.87 -26.74
CA MET A 1 8.09 57.67 -26.32
C MET A 1 8.26 57.51 -24.81
N LEU A 2 8.54 58.56 -24.03
CA LEU A 2 8.72 58.44 -22.56
C LEU A 2 7.48 57.99 -21.78
N PHE A 3 6.27 58.34 -22.23
CA PHE A 3 5.01 57.96 -21.57
C PHE A 3 4.67 56.48 -21.72
N VAL A 4 4.94 55.89 -22.88
CA VAL A 4 4.69 54.47 -23.18
C VAL A 4 5.59 53.56 -22.33
N ASN A 5 6.85 53.95 -22.09
CA ASN A 5 7.77 53.19 -21.23
C ASN A 5 7.39 53.21 -19.74
N LYS A 6 6.80 54.31 -19.25
CA LYS A 6 6.26 54.36 -17.87
C LYS A 6 5.02 53.49 -17.73
N MET A 7 4.12 53.52 -18.73
CA MET A 7 2.90 52.72 -18.71
C MET A 7 3.19 51.22 -18.80
N CYS A 8 4.14 50.80 -19.66
CA CYS A 8 4.60 49.40 -19.71
C CYS A 8 5.23 48.95 -18.39
N ARG A 9 6.06 49.77 -17.73
CA ARG A 9 6.64 49.42 -16.42
C ARG A 9 5.59 49.28 -15.31
N VAL A 10 4.58 50.15 -15.29
CA VAL A 10 3.49 50.07 -14.30
C VAL A 10 2.63 48.82 -14.54
N VAL A 11 2.36 48.46 -15.80
CA VAL A 11 1.63 47.23 -16.15
C VAL A 11 2.45 45.99 -15.79
N LEU A 12 3.77 45.99 -15.98
CA LEU A 12 4.64 44.86 -15.63
C LEU A 12 4.77 44.68 -14.11
N ILE A 13 4.82 45.78 -13.35
CA ILE A 13 4.81 45.75 -11.87
C ILE A 13 3.45 45.30 -11.35
N ALA A 14 2.35 45.74 -11.98
CA ALA A 14 0.99 45.30 -11.63
C ALA A 14 0.77 43.81 -11.97
N MET A 15 1.23 43.33 -13.12
CA MET A 15 1.21 41.90 -13.47
C MET A 15 2.06 41.06 -12.51
N SER A 16 3.24 41.56 -12.11
CA SER A 16 4.10 40.88 -11.13
C SER A 16 3.43 40.84 -9.74
N GLY A 17 2.74 41.90 -9.34
CA GLY A 17 1.95 41.94 -8.10
C GLY A 17 0.80 40.93 -8.10
N VAL A 18 0.07 40.81 -9.23
CA VAL A 18 -1.03 39.85 -9.39
C VAL A 18 -0.52 38.40 -9.39
N LEU A 19 0.63 38.12 -10.02
CA LEU A 19 1.29 36.80 -10.00
C LEU A 19 1.75 36.40 -8.58
N VAL A 20 2.28 37.35 -7.79
CA VAL A 20 2.69 37.09 -6.40
C VAL A 20 1.48 36.85 -5.48
N THR A 21 0.37 37.56 -5.67
CA THR A 21 -0.87 37.30 -4.90
C THR A 21 -1.59 36.01 -5.30
N ALA A 22 -1.53 35.59 -6.57
CA ALA A 22 -2.08 34.31 -7.01
C ALA A 22 -1.31 33.11 -6.41
N CYS A 23 -0.03 33.29 -6.08
CA CYS A 23 0.78 32.31 -5.34
C CYS A 23 0.56 32.35 -3.80
N SER A 24 -0.27 33.25 -3.28
CA SER A 24 -0.52 33.34 -1.83
C SER A 24 -1.71 32.47 -1.36
N SER A 25 -2.64 32.14 -2.27
CA SER A 25 -3.74 31.19 -2.03
C SER A 25 -3.33 29.74 -2.25
N MET A 26 -2.34 29.48 -3.11
CA MET A 26 -1.55 28.24 -3.06
C MET A 26 -0.46 28.42 -2.02
N SER A 27 -0.74 28.13 -0.74
CA SER A 27 0.31 28.24 0.27
C SER A 27 1.56 27.51 -0.24
N ALA A 28 2.71 28.20 -0.29
CA ALA A 28 3.97 27.61 -0.73
C ALA A 28 4.27 26.30 0.01
N GLY A 29 3.73 26.12 1.23
CA GLY A 29 3.77 24.89 1.99
C GLY A 29 3.19 23.66 1.28
N ASN A 30 2.11 23.77 0.49
CA ASN A 30 1.52 22.62 -0.20
C ASN A 30 2.29 22.22 -1.48
N LEU A 31 2.93 23.18 -2.16
CA LEU A 31 3.70 22.89 -3.36
C LEU A 31 5.02 22.15 -3.06
N PHE A 32 5.51 22.31 -1.82
CA PHE A 32 6.79 21.75 -1.35
C PHE A 32 6.64 20.71 -0.23
N SER A 33 5.43 20.17 -0.04
CA SER A 33 5.15 19.12 0.94
C SER A 33 5.02 17.77 0.25
N ASN A 34 5.61 16.72 0.83
CA ASN A 34 5.50 15.37 0.30
C ASN A 34 4.07 14.81 0.50
N TYR A 35 3.74 13.69 -0.17
CA TYR A 35 2.38 13.13 -0.14
C TYR A 35 1.89 12.84 1.28
N SER A 36 2.70 12.16 2.10
CA SER A 36 2.33 11.82 3.49
C SER A 36 2.02 13.04 4.34
N ALA A 37 2.82 14.10 4.22
CA ALA A 37 2.58 15.34 4.95
C ALA A 37 1.28 16.03 4.48
N GLN A 38 1.00 16.02 3.18
CA GLN A 38 -0.28 16.50 2.67
C GLN A 38 -1.44 15.62 3.17
N ASN A 39 -1.33 14.28 3.08
CA ASN A 39 -2.40 13.30 3.35
C ASN A 39 -2.64 13.05 4.84
N LYS A 40 -1.84 13.66 5.70
CA LYS A 40 -1.91 13.53 7.15
C LYS A 40 -3.32 13.72 7.75
N PRO A 41 -4.17 14.67 7.33
CA PRO A 41 -5.52 14.79 7.88
C PRO A 41 -6.39 13.55 7.65
N VAL A 42 -6.40 13.03 6.40
CA VAL A 42 -7.11 11.78 6.05
C VAL A 42 -6.54 10.61 6.84
N TYR A 43 -5.21 10.47 6.84
CA TYR A 43 -4.52 9.39 7.55
C TYR A 43 -4.87 9.35 9.04
N GLN A 44 -4.79 10.49 9.72
CA GLN A 44 -5.10 10.60 11.15
C GLN A 44 -6.58 10.35 11.44
N ALA A 45 -7.49 10.86 10.60
CA ALA A 45 -8.92 10.60 10.75
C ALA A 45 -9.24 9.10 10.62
N VAL A 46 -8.67 8.41 9.62
CA VAL A 46 -8.83 6.96 9.47
C VAL A 46 -8.21 6.22 10.66
N GLN A 47 -6.99 6.57 11.08
CA GLN A 47 -6.31 5.95 12.22
C GLN A 47 -7.12 6.05 13.52
N GLN A 48 -7.81 7.17 13.74
CA GLN A 48 -8.70 7.41 14.88
C GLN A 48 -10.08 6.77 14.72
N GLY A 49 -10.39 6.22 13.55
CA GLY A 49 -11.70 5.65 13.23
C GLY A 49 -12.77 6.70 12.90
N ASN A 50 -12.40 7.94 12.63
CA ASN A 50 -13.31 9.03 12.28
C ASN A 50 -13.57 9.04 10.77
N TYR A 51 -14.36 8.07 10.29
CA TYR A 51 -14.56 7.87 8.85
C TYR A 51 -15.27 9.04 8.15
N VAL A 52 -16.16 9.75 8.86
CA VAL A 52 -16.86 10.93 8.32
C VAL A 52 -15.89 12.09 8.10
N ASP A 53 -15.02 12.36 9.08
CA ASP A 53 -13.98 13.39 8.94
C ASP A 53 -13.01 13.00 7.82
N ALA A 54 -12.61 11.72 7.75
CA ALA A 54 -11.78 11.22 6.67
C ALA A 54 -12.41 11.45 5.29
N GLN A 55 -13.73 11.25 5.13
CA GLN A 55 -14.44 11.52 3.89
C GLN A 55 -14.42 13.00 3.49
N GLN A 56 -14.48 13.92 4.46
CA GLN A 56 -14.46 15.37 4.22
C GLN A 56 -13.06 15.86 3.84
N GLU A 57 -12.02 15.22 4.36
CA GLU A 57 -10.61 15.55 4.08
C GLU A 57 -10.08 14.92 2.78
N LEU A 58 -10.84 14.02 2.14
CA LEU A 58 -10.44 13.39 0.88
C LEU A 58 -10.22 14.44 -0.21
N PRO A 59 -9.04 14.49 -0.85
CA PRO A 59 -8.77 15.46 -1.90
C PRO A 59 -9.52 15.11 -3.19
N ASP A 60 -9.90 16.12 -3.97
CA ASP A 60 -10.38 15.91 -5.34
C ASP A 60 -9.28 15.30 -6.21
N TYR A 61 -8.06 15.85 -6.13
CA TYR A 61 -6.87 15.39 -6.84
C TYR A 61 -5.60 15.70 -6.02
N ARG A 62 -4.70 14.73 -5.88
CA ARG A 62 -3.43 14.88 -5.15
C ARG A 62 -2.31 14.00 -5.67
N ALA A 63 -2.53 12.69 -5.77
CA ALA A 63 -1.53 11.72 -6.19
C ALA A 63 -1.85 11.04 -7.52
N GLY A 64 -2.90 11.52 -8.20
CA GLY A 64 -3.35 10.98 -9.47
C GLY A 64 -4.43 9.93 -9.31
N ASP A 65 -5.06 9.57 -10.44
CA ASP A 65 -6.29 8.78 -10.44
C ASP A 65 -6.16 7.39 -9.81
N ILE A 66 -4.95 6.79 -9.79
CA ILE A 66 -4.73 5.49 -9.16
C ILE A 66 -4.86 5.62 -7.63
N LEU A 67 -3.97 6.38 -6.99
CA LEU A 67 -3.85 6.44 -5.55
C LEU A 67 -5.01 7.21 -4.90
N ASP A 68 -5.44 8.31 -5.51
CA ASP A 68 -6.56 9.09 -4.96
C ASP A 68 -7.84 8.25 -4.92
N ASN A 69 -8.09 7.42 -5.92
CA ASN A 69 -9.26 6.54 -5.93
C ASN A 69 -9.10 5.29 -5.06
N MET A 70 -7.88 4.79 -4.84
CA MET A 70 -7.61 3.75 -3.82
C MET A 70 -7.97 4.27 -2.43
N GLU A 71 -7.51 5.46 -2.08
CA GLU A 71 -7.84 6.11 -0.79
C GLU A 71 -9.34 6.36 -0.64
N LYS A 72 -9.96 7.02 -1.64
CA LYS A 72 -11.41 7.27 -1.66
C LYS A 72 -12.21 5.98 -1.51
N GLY A 73 -11.83 4.94 -2.24
CA GLY A 73 -12.49 3.64 -2.21
C GLY A 73 -12.47 3.05 -0.81
N ARG A 74 -11.32 3.09 -0.14
CA ARG A 74 -11.15 2.52 1.19
C ARG A 74 -11.84 3.32 2.29
N VAL A 75 -11.71 4.64 2.27
CA VAL A 75 -12.38 5.53 3.23
C VAL A 75 -13.91 5.35 3.12
N ASN A 76 -14.45 5.30 1.90
CA ASN A 76 -15.88 5.02 1.71
C ASN A 76 -16.27 3.60 2.15
N PHE A 77 -15.39 2.61 1.98
CA PHE A 77 -15.65 1.24 2.46
C PHE A 77 -15.78 1.21 4.00
N LEU A 78 -14.85 1.87 4.70
CA LEU A 78 -14.87 2.00 6.15
C LEU A 78 -16.10 2.77 6.63
N ALA A 79 -16.50 3.83 5.91
CA ALA A 79 -17.74 4.56 6.18
C ALA A 79 -19.02 3.80 5.82
N SER A 80 -18.94 2.52 5.42
CA SER A 80 -20.07 1.70 4.94
C SER A 80 -20.80 2.25 3.71
N ALA A 81 -20.17 3.15 2.96
CA ALA A 81 -20.65 3.68 1.68
C ALA A 81 -20.19 2.79 0.51
N TYR A 82 -20.61 1.51 0.53
CA TYR A 82 -20.13 0.48 -0.41
C TYR A 82 -20.31 0.82 -1.90
N PRO A 83 -21.44 1.41 -2.36
CA PRO A 83 -21.56 1.81 -3.76
C PRO A 83 -20.50 2.84 -4.19
N ALA A 84 -20.27 3.87 -3.35
CA ALA A 84 -19.24 4.87 -3.61
C ALA A 84 -17.83 4.27 -3.55
N SER A 85 -17.60 3.37 -2.58
CA SER A 85 -16.36 2.61 -2.46
C SER A 85 -16.03 1.83 -3.74
N LYS A 86 -17.00 1.04 -4.23
CA LYS A 86 -16.87 0.25 -5.45
C LYS A 86 -16.55 1.15 -6.65
N THR A 87 -17.29 2.25 -6.83
CA THR A 87 -17.05 3.18 -7.94
C THR A 87 -15.64 3.76 -7.92
N SER A 88 -15.14 4.21 -6.75
CA SER A 88 -13.76 4.69 -6.64
C SER A 88 -12.76 3.58 -6.99
N PHE A 89 -12.91 2.37 -6.45
CA PHE A 89 -11.99 1.28 -6.80
C PHE A 89 -12.02 0.92 -8.29
N GLU A 90 -13.17 0.96 -8.96
CA GLU A 90 -13.26 0.74 -10.41
C GLU A 90 -12.56 1.83 -11.22
N LEU A 91 -12.63 3.09 -10.76
CA LEU A 91 -11.88 4.20 -11.35
C LEU A 91 -10.37 4.02 -11.19
N SER A 92 -9.92 3.59 -10.01
CA SER A 92 -8.51 3.27 -9.77
C SER A 92 -8.06 2.11 -10.67
N ASP A 93 -8.83 1.04 -10.75
CA ASP A 93 -8.54 -0.13 -11.59
C ASP A 93 -8.46 0.21 -13.08
N LYS A 94 -9.31 1.15 -13.54
CA LYS A 94 -9.21 1.69 -14.89
C LYS A 94 -7.90 2.46 -15.08
N ALA A 95 -7.55 3.36 -14.17
CA ALA A 95 -6.32 4.14 -14.23
C ALA A 95 -5.06 3.24 -14.15
N VAL A 96 -5.09 2.15 -13.38
CA VAL A 96 -4.02 1.15 -13.34
C VAL A 96 -3.82 0.49 -14.70
N ARG A 97 -4.91 0.12 -15.39
CA ARG A 97 -4.83 -0.47 -16.73
C ARG A 97 -4.25 0.51 -17.75
N GLU A 98 -4.71 1.77 -17.73
CA GLU A 98 -4.18 2.82 -18.58
C GLU A 98 -2.68 3.06 -18.33
N TRP A 99 -2.25 3.03 -17.07
CA TRP A 99 -0.83 3.10 -16.71
C TRP A 99 -0.03 1.88 -17.19
N GLN A 100 -0.58 0.66 -17.06
CA GLN A 100 0.07 -0.58 -17.53
C GLN A 100 0.24 -0.64 -19.06
N ASP A 101 -0.64 0.01 -19.81
CA ASP A 101 -0.58 0.09 -21.26
C ASP A 101 0.44 1.12 -21.77
N GLN A 102 0.98 1.98 -20.90
CA GLN A 102 2.03 2.93 -21.26
C GLN A 102 3.37 2.20 -21.47
N PRO A 103 4.20 2.66 -22.43
CA PRO A 103 5.54 2.10 -22.60
C PRO A 103 6.35 2.30 -21.32
N LEU A 104 6.90 1.21 -20.80
CA LEU A 104 7.87 1.23 -19.69
C LEU A 104 9.10 2.05 -20.12
N ILE A 105 9.19 3.28 -19.63
CA ILE A 105 10.40 4.11 -19.80
C ILE A 105 11.49 3.50 -18.93
N SER A 106 12.57 3.04 -19.56
CA SER A 106 13.70 2.44 -18.84
C SER A 106 14.45 3.48 -18.02
N LEU A 107 15.00 3.07 -16.87
CA LEU A 107 15.90 3.93 -16.07
C LEU A 107 17.09 4.44 -16.89
N SER A 108 17.56 3.68 -17.90
CA SER A 108 18.60 4.11 -18.82
C SER A 108 18.20 5.30 -19.71
N GLU A 109 16.94 5.40 -20.13
CA GLU A 109 16.45 6.56 -20.88
C GLU A 109 16.33 7.79 -19.98
N THR A 110 15.87 7.61 -18.74
CA THR A 110 15.77 8.71 -17.77
C THR A 110 17.16 9.21 -17.33
N ALA A 111 18.15 8.32 -17.21
CA ALA A 111 19.51 8.65 -16.82
C ALA A 111 20.28 9.53 -17.84
N THR A 112 19.84 9.56 -19.10
CA THR A 112 20.47 10.37 -20.16
C THR A 112 19.88 11.77 -20.31
N SER A 113 18.76 12.05 -19.62
CA SER A 113 18.02 13.30 -19.75
C SER A 113 18.26 14.22 -18.54
N ALA A 114 19.12 15.22 -18.71
CA ALA A 114 19.44 16.20 -17.65
C ALA A 114 18.20 16.93 -17.11
N GLY A 115 17.19 17.17 -17.95
CA GLY A 115 15.92 17.77 -17.55
C GLY A 115 15.03 16.84 -16.69
N ALA A 116 15.05 15.53 -16.95
CA ALA A 116 14.23 14.57 -16.20
C ALA A 116 14.77 14.32 -14.79
N LEU A 117 16.11 14.26 -14.63
CA LEU A 117 16.76 14.10 -13.33
C LEU A 117 16.70 15.36 -12.46
N ALA A 118 16.52 16.54 -13.05
CA ALA A 118 16.41 17.81 -12.35
C ALA A 118 15.00 18.07 -11.77
N VAL A 119 14.00 17.27 -12.15
CA VAL A 119 12.60 17.40 -11.72
C VAL A 119 12.35 16.47 -10.53
N ASN A 120 11.51 16.90 -9.57
CA ASN A 120 11.21 16.13 -8.36
C ASN A 120 10.48 14.81 -8.67
N ASP A 121 10.79 13.71 -7.97
CA ASP A 121 10.16 12.39 -8.17
C ASP A 121 8.63 12.43 -7.90
N ASN A 122 8.14 13.37 -7.08
CA ASN A 122 6.71 13.63 -6.87
C ASN A 122 5.97 14.11 -8.14
N LEU A 123 6.70 14.55 -9.19
CA LEU A 123 6.12 15.07 -10.44
C LEU A 123 5.98 13.99 -11.53
N THR A 124 6.40 12.75 -11.28
CA THR A 124 6.11 11.60 -12.16
C THR A 124 4.77 10.97 -11.80
N SER A 125 4.18 10.21 -12.71
CA SER A 125 2.99 9.40 -12.42
C SER A 125 3.25 8.44 -11.26
N TYR A 126 2.26 8.27 -10.37
CA TYR A 126 2.32 7.29 -9.28
C TYR A 126 2.44 5.87 -9.83
N GLN A 127 3.40 5.10 -9.30
CA GLN A 127 3.56 3.68 -9.60
C GLN A 127 3.08 2.85 -8.41
N PRO A 128 1.90 2.21 -8.50
CA PRO A 128 1.36 1.42 -7.40
C PRO A 128 2.27 0.24 -7.06
N ALA A 129 2.35 -0.12 -5.79
CA ALA A 129 3.04 -1.32 -5.38
C ALA A 129 2.21 -2.58 -5.69
N ASP A 130 2.89 -3.71 -5.91
CA ASP A 130 2.20 -4.96 -6.26
C ASP A 130 1.24 -5.44 -5.16
N TYR A 131 1.60 -5.22 -3.89
CA TYR A 131 0.73 -5.57 -2.77
C TYR A 131 -0.52 -4.69 -2.71
N GLU A 132 -0.41 -3.40 -3.06
CA GLU A 132 -1.54 -2.46 -3.15
C GLU A 132 -2.51 -2.86 -4.24
N LEU A 133 -2.00 -3.27 -5.40
CA LEU A 133 -2.83 -3.82 -6.49
C LEU A 133 -3.56 -5.10 -6.06
N GLY A 134 -2.91 -5.95 -5.25
CA GLY A 134 -3.58 -7.09 -4.61
C GLY A 134 -4.74 -6.64 -3.69
N PHE A 135 -4.53 -5.63 -2.87
CA PHE A 135 -5.57 -5.06 -2.01
C PHE A 135 -6.70 -4.35 -2.79
N LEU A 136 -6.40 -3.74 -3.93
CA LEU A 136 -7.40 -3.12 -4.80
C LEU A 136 -8.45 -4.15 -5.23
N HIS A 137 -7.99 -5.27 -5.78
CA HIS A 137 -8.88 -6.37 -6.16
C HIS A 137 -9.52 -7.05 -4.95
N LEU A 138 -8.82 -7.13 -3.82
CA LEU A 138 -9.42 -7.63 -2.58
C LEU A 138 -10.64 -6.79 -2.18
N TYR A 139 -10.52 -5.47 -2.15
CA TYR A 139 -11.63 -4.59 -1.76
C TYR A 139 -12.74 -4.50 -2.80
N LEU A 140 -12.42 -4.62 -4.10
CA LEU A 140 -13.45 -4.84 -5.13
C LEU A 140 -14.21 -6.15 -4.87
N GLY A 141 -13.48 -7.22 -4.56
CA GLY A 141 -14.06 -8.52 -4.18
C GLY A 141 -14.96 -8.44 -2.95
N LEU A 142 -14.53 -7.75 -1.88
CA LEU A 142 -15.35 -7.52 -0.69
C LEU A 142 -16.62 -6.70 -1.00
N ASN A 143 -16.55 -5.72 -1.91
CA ASN A 143 -17.74 -5.00 -2.37
C ASN A 143 -18.74 -5.93 -3.08
N TYR A 144 -18.26 -6.88 -3.90
CA TYR A 144 -19.11 -7.89 -4.51
C TYR A 144 -19.71 -8.87 -3.49
N ILE A 145 -18.92 -9.35 -2.53
CA ILE A 145 -19.42 -10.18 -1.40
C ILE A 145 -20.51 -9.42 -0.64
N LYS A 146 -20.32 -8.12 -0.40
CA LYS A 146 -21.29 -7.28 0.34
C LYS A 146 -22.66 -7.22 -0.34
N ILE A 147 -22.72 -7.33 -1.66
CA ILE A 147 -23.98 -7.39 -2.43
C ILE A 147 -24.39 -8.82 -2.83
N ASN A 148 -23.82 -9.85 -2.19
CA ASN A 148 -24.06 -11.27 -2.50
C ASN A 148 -23.75 -11.67 -3.95
N SER A 149 -22.72 -11.08 -4.57
CA SER A 149 -22.27 -11.51 -5.90
C SER A 149 -21.02 -12.38 -5.78
N LEU A 150 -21.19 -13.70 -5.83
CA LEU A 150 -20.07 -14.65 -5.79
C LEU A 150 -19.21 -14.55 -7.05
N GLU A 151 -19.87 -14.47 -8.21
CA GLU A 151 -19.21 -14.40 -9.51
C GLU A 151 -18.29 -13.16 -9.59
N GLY A 152 -18.81 -11.98 -9.24
CA GLY A 152 -18.04 -10.74 -9.24
C GLY A 152 -16.85 -10.81 -8.27
N ALA A 153 -17.06 -11.38 -7.07
CA ALA A 153 -15.98 -11.55 -6.11
C ALA A 153 -14.86 -12.47 -6.66
N LEU A 154 -15.22 -13.59 -7.30
CA LEU A 154 -14.27 -14.53 -7.89
C LEU A 154 -13.56 -13.98 -9.13
N VAL A 155 -14.18 -13.09 -9.91
CA VAL A 155 -13.47 -12.35 -10.97
C VAL A 155 -12.33 -11.56 -10.34
N GLU A 156 -12.61 -10.81 -9.28
CA GLU A 156 -11.60 -9.98 -8.62
C GLU A 156 -10.51 -10.82 -7.93
N MET A 157 -10.85 -11.95 -7.31
CA MET A 157 -9.83 -12.89 -6.77
C MET A 157 -8.88 -13.41 -7.85
N ARG A 158 -9.40 -13.75 -9.04
CA ARG A 158 -8.57 -14.16 -10.18
C ARG A 158 -7.63 -13.04 -10.64
N ARG A 159 -8.12 -11.80 -10.70
CA ARG A 159 -7.31 -10.63 -11.06
C ARG A 159 -6.23 -10.36 -10.01
N ALA A 160 -6.56 -10.47 -8.74
CA ALA A 160 -5.61 -10.34 -7.63
C ALA A 160 -4.50 -11.40 -7.71
N ASN A 161 -4.85 -12.66 -8.02
CA ASN A 161 -3.88 -13.74 -8.25
C ASN A 161 -2.98 -13.45 -9.46
N GLN A 162 -3.51 -12.89 -10.55
CA GLN A 162 -2.71 -12.50 -11.72
C GLN A 162 -1.70 -11.40 -11.38
N VAL A 163 -2.09 -10.41 -10.56
CA VAL A 163 -1.18 -9.37 -10.06
C VAL A 163 -0.02 -10.01 -9.30
N GLN A 164 -0.29 -10.90 -8.35
CA GLN A 164 0.78 -11.57 -7.58
C GLN A 164 1.74 -12.38 -8.47
N GLU A 165 1.22 -13.07 -9.48
CA GLU A 165 2.03 -13.86 -10.40
C GLU A 165 2.89 -12.99 -11.34
N ARG A 166 2.37 -11.84 -11.78
CA ARG A 166 3.14 -10.86 -12.57
C ARG A 166 4.23 -10.21 -11.72
N ALA A 167 3.89 -9.78 -10.51
CA ALA A 167 4.81 -9.22 -9.52
C ALA A 167 6.02 -10.13 -9.30
N ARG A 168 5.77 -11.43 -9.06
CA ARG A 168 6.82 -12.44 -8.88
C ARG A 168 7.78 -12.51 -10.08
N LYS A 169 7.25 -12.44 -11.31
CA LYS A 169 8.06 -12.51 -12.53
C LYS A 169 8.85 -11.22 -12.78
N ALA A 170 8.26 -10.06 -12.50
CA ALA A 170 8.88 -8.76 -12.73
C ALA A 170 10.02 -8.47 -11.75
N ARG A 171 9.85 -8.86 -10.48
CA ARG A 171 10.81 -8.62 -9.39
C ARG A 171 12.22 -9.12 -9.70
N GLU A 172 12.36 -10.33 -10.24
CA GLU A 172 13.68 -10.88 -10.58
C GLU A 172 14.38 -10.08 -11.68
N ALA A 173 13.63 -9.57 -12.65
CA ALA A 173 14.18 -8.78 -13.75
C ALA A 173 14.63 -7.39 -13.26
N GLU A 174 13.82 -6.73 -12.43
CA GLU A 174 14.10 -5.40 -11.89
C GLU A 174 15.35 -5.40 -10.98
N LEU A 175 15.47 -6.39 -10.08
CA LEU A 175 16.65 -6.53 -9.22
C LEU A 175 17.93 -6.71 -10.04
N ARG A 176 17.89 -7.57 -11.08
CA ARG A 176 19.05 -7.79 -11.97
C ARG A 176 19.39 -6.55 -12.80
N SER A 177 18.41 -5.79 -13.28
CA SER A 177 18.67 -4.57 -14.05
C SER A 177 19.26 -3.46 -13.17
N ALA A 178 18.71 -3.27 -11.96
CA ALA A 178 19.22 -2.28 -11.02
C ALA A 178 20.69 -2.55 -10.64
N GLU A 179 21.05 -3.80 -10.35
CA GLU A 179 22.44 -4.19 -10.08
C GLU A 179 23.37 -3.94 -11.28
N SER A 180 22.89 -4.24 -12.50
CA SER A 180 23.66 -4.04 -13.75
C SER A 180 23.91 -2.57 -14.02
N ASP A 181 22.89 -1.73 -13.89
CA ASP A 181 22.99 -0.30 -14.16
C ASP A 181 23.86 0.41 -13.11
N MET A 182 23.77 0.01 -11.84
CA MET A 182 24.70 0.46 -10.81
C MET A 182 26.17 0.15 -11.15
N LYS A 183 26.46 -1.06 -11.67
CA LYS A 183 27.81 -1.44 -12.10
C LYS A 183 28.31 -0.60 -13.27
N LYS A 184 27.46 -0.34 -14.27
CA LYS A 184 27.81 0.44 -15.47
C LYS A 184 28.09 1.91 -15.15
N SER A 185 27.40 2.49 -14.18
CA SER A 185 27.59 3.89 -13.81
C SER A 185 28.92 4.17 -13.08
N GLY A 186 29.68 3.14 -12.67
CA GLY A 186 31.00 3.31 -12.03
C GLY A 186 30.94 3.91 -10.62
N LEU A 187 29.75 3.97 -10.01
CA LEU A 187 29.47 4.62 -8.74
C LEU A 187 29.60 3.63 -7.57
N SER A 188 30.83 3.31 -7.17
CA SER A 188 31.10 2.32 -6.10
C SER A 188 31.80 2.80 -4.82
N PRO A 189 32.51 3.95 -4.71
CA PRO A 189 33.25 4.20 -3.47
C PRO A 189 32.45 4.75 -2.26
N ASN A 190 31.34 5.50 -2.48
CA ASN A 190 30.70 6.26 -1.38
C ASN A 190 29.28 5.82 -0.99
N LEU A 191 28.65 4.89 -1.72
CA LEU A 191 27.26 4.47 -1.46
C LEU A 191 27.12 3.67 -0.16
N GLY A 192 28.17 2.93 0.23
CA GLY A 192 28.21 2.21 1.50
C GLY A 192 28.06 3.13 2.72
N SER A 193 28.51 4.39 2.62
CA SER A 193 28.36 5.37 3.71
C SER A 193 26.93 5.86 3.88
N VAL A 194 26.15 5.96 2.79
CA VAL A 194 24.72 6.32 2.82
C VAL A 194 23.89 5.15 3.34
N LEU A 195 24.12 3.95 2.79
CA LEU A 195 23.45 2.71 3.23
C LEU A 195 23.70 2.41 4.71
N SER A 196 24.91 2.64 5.22
CA SER A 196 25.24 2.42 6.64
C SER A 196 24.48 3.34 7.61
N ARG A 197 23.90 4.44 7.12
CA ARG A 197 23.12 5.40 7.92
C ARG A 197 21.62 5.29 7.67
N TYR A 198 21.19 4.46 6.71
CA TYR A 198 19.79 4.30 6.33
C TYR A 198 19.05 3.46 7.38
N PRO A 199 17.87 3.88 7.88
CA PRO A 199 17.17 3.22 9.00
C PRO A 199 16.76 1.76 8.79
N ASP A 200 16.73 1.27 7.55
CA ASP A 200 16.20 -0.06 7.19
C ASP A 200 17.22 -0.93 6.41
N ALA A 201 18.53 -0.75 6.65
CA ALA A 201 19.61 -1.41 5.91
C ALA A 201 19.82 -2.92 6.22
N GLY A 202 18.80 -3.65 6.70
CA GLY A 202 18.88 -5.04 7.15
C GLY A 202 18.50 -6.11 6.09
N ASP A 203 18.91 -7.37 6.34
CA ASP A 203 18.78 -8.56 5.47
C ASP A 203 17.34 -9.11 5.23
N LYS A 204 16.28 -8.33 5.37
CA LYS A 204 14.91 -8.87 5.33
C LYS A 204 14.27 -8.88 3.94
N LEU A 205 14.84 -9.63 3.00
CA LEU A 205 14.11 -10.04 1.79
C LEU A 205 13.34 -11.33 2.08
N LYS A 206 12.19 -11.22 2.74
CA LYS A 206 11.19 -12.31 2.78
C LYS A 206 10.23 -12.16 1.61
N ALA A 207 9.93 -13.27 0.93
CA ALA A 207 8.81 -13.30 0.00
C ALA A 207 7.50 -13.19 0.80
N VAL A 208 7.04 -11.96 1.01
CA VAL A 208 5.78 -11.70 1.74
C VAL A 208 4.66 -11.71 0.72
N GLN A 209 3.78 -12.70 0.83
CA GLN A 209 2.56 -12.79 0.04
C GLN A 209 1.35 -12.48 0.92
N ASN A 210 0.27 -12.05 0.29
CA ASN A 210 -0.94 -11.65 0.99
C ASN A 210 -1.78 -12.90 1.39
N GLY A 211 -1.52 -13.44 2.58
CA GLY A 211 -2.26 -14.60 3.12
C GLY A 211 -3.76 -14.35 3.28
N TYR A 212 -4.16 -13.10 3.53
CA TYR A 212 -5.56 -12.71 3.57
C TYR A 212 -6.26 -12.90 2.21
N LEU A 213 -5.66 -12.39 1.13
CA LEU A 213 -6.17 -12.57 -0.23
C LEU A 213 -6.28 -14.04 -0.61
N LEU A 214 -5.22 -14.83 -0.33
CA LEU A 214 -5.20 -16.26 -0.66
C LEU A 214 -6.27 -17.03 0.11
N TYR A 215 -6.42 -16.75 1.41
CA TYR A 215 -7.43 -17.40 2.24
C TYR A 215 -8.85 -17.02 1.82
N LEU A 216 -9.11 -15.74 1.53
CA LEU A 216 -10.42 -15.29 1.04
C LEU A 216 -10.75 -15.91 -0.32
N SER A 217 -9.78 -15.97 -1.24
CA SER A 217 -9.94 -16.62 -2.53
C SER A 217 -10.31 -18.11 -2.38
N ALA A 218 -9.59 -18.82 -1.51
CA ALA A 218 -9.87 -20.23 -1.22
C ALA A 218 -11.29 -20.44 -0.67
N LEU A 219 -11.73 -19.58 0.26
CA LEU A 219 -13.09 -19.62 0.81
C LEU A 219 -14.16 -19.44 -0.27
N LEU A 220 -13.94 -18.50 -1.20
CA LEU A 220 -14.90 -18.22 -2.27
C LEU A 220 -14.96 -19.36 -3.30
N TYR A 221 -13.83 -19.97 -3.64
CA TYR A 221 -13.82 -21.16 -4.51
C TYR A 221 -14.50 -22.35 -3.84
N GLU A 222 -14.27 -22.57 -2.54
CA GLU A 222 -14.97 -23.60 -1.77
C GLU A 222 -16.48 -23.36 -1.78
N THR A 223 -16.87 -22.08 -1.63
CA THR A 223 -18.27 -21.64 -1.67
C THR A 223 -18.94 -21.90 -3.02
N GLN A 224 -18.21 -21.68 -4.12
CA GLN A 224 -18.69 -21.97 -5.47
C GLN A 224 -18.85 -23.48 -5.75
N GLY A 225 -18.29 -24.34 -4.89
CA GLY A 225 -18.22 -25.78 -5.15
C GLY A 225 -17.06 -26.17 -6.07
N ASP A 226 -15.99 -25.38 -6.15
CA ASP A 226 -14.73 -25.74 -6.81
C ASP A 226 -13.63 -26.08 -5.79
N PRO A 227 -13.66 -27.30 -5.22
CA PRO A 227 -12.68 -27.70 -4.22
C PRO A 227 -11.26 -27.80 -4.76
N ASN A 228 -11.06 -28.00 -6.07
CA ASN A 228 -9.72 -28.07 -6.66
C ASN A 228 -9.04 -26.70 -6.62
N SER A 229 -9.71 -25.65 -7.11
CA SER A 229 -9.20 -24.29 -7.04
C SER A 229 -9.08 -23.81 -5.60
N ALA A 230 -10.05 -24.15 -4.74
CA ALA A 230 -9.98 -23.86 -3.32
C ALA A 230 -8.74 -24.49 -2.67
N TYR A 231 -8.44 -25.76 -2.97
CA TYR A 231 -7.27 -26.44 -2.41
C TYR A 231 -5.95 -25.77 -2.82
N VAL A 232 -5.83 -25.34 -4.09
CA VAL A 232 -4.65 -24.62 -4.58
C VAL A 232 -4.42 -23.35 -3.75
N ASP A 233 -5.46 -22.55 -3.56
CA ASP A 233 -5.34 -21.30 -2.81
C ASP A 233 -5.18 -21.52 -1.30
N TYR A 234 -5.80 -22.55 -0.71
CA TYR A 234 -5.54 -22.97 0.67
C TYR A 234 -4.09 -23.39 0.88
N ARG A 235 -3.53 -24.19 -0.03
CA ARG A 235 -2.11 -24.61 0.00
C ARG A 235 -1.16 -23.41 -0.05
N ARG A 236 -1.49 -22.40 -0.86
CA ARG A 236 -0.73 -21.14 -0.96
C ARG A 236 -0.88 -20.30 0.31
N ALA A 237 -2.09 -20.17 0.84
CA ALA A 237 -2.34 -19.50 2.11
C ALA A 237 -1.56 -20.18 3.26
N LEU A 238 -1.55 -21.52 3.31
CA LEU A 238 -0.83 -22.29 4.33
C LEU A 238 0.69 -22.11 4.23
N ALA A 239 1.23 -21.88 3.03
CA ALA A 239 2.65 -21.61 2.85
C ALA A 239 3.09 -20.28 3.47
N VAL A 240 2.18 -19.30 3.59
CA VAL A 240 2.49 -17.94 4.07
C VAL A 240 1.94 -17.66 5.46
N ALA A 241 0.92 -18.41 5.89
CA ALA A 241 0.33 -18.38 7.22
C ALA A 241 0.23 -19.81 7.80
N PRO A 242 1.37 -20.51 8.01
CA PRO A 242 1.39 -21.92 8.39
C PRO A 242 0.83 -22.21 9.78
N ASP A 243 0.81 -21.20 10.67
CA ASP A 243 0.32 -21.32 12.05
C ASP A 243 -1.15 -20.87 12.19
N ASN A 244 -1.78 -20.45 11.09
CA ASN A 244 -3.14 -19.95 11.11
C ASN A 244 -4.16 -21.10 11.13
N LYS A 245 -4.88 -21.26 12.24
CA LYS A 245 -5.79 -22.41 12.45
C LYS A 245 -6.88 -22.49 11.39
N GLN A 246 -7.32 -21.36 10.86
CA GLN A 246 -8.45 -21.28 9.92
C GLN A 246 -7.99 -21.67 8.51
N VAL A 247 -6.75 -21.34 8.16
CA VAL A 247 -6.09 -21.80 6.93
C VAL A 247 -5.78 -23.29 7.00
N ILE A 248 -5.27 -23.77 8.14
CA ILE A 248 -5.00 -25.20 8.38
C ILE A 248 -6.29 -26.02 8.24
N ASP A 249 -7.35 -25.63 8.94
CA ASP A 249 -8.66 -26.29 8.91
C ASP A 249 -9.22 -26.32 7.48
N GLY A 250 -9.17 -25.19 6.76
CA GLY A 250 -9.56 -25.12 5.35
C GLY A 250 -8.79 -26.09 4.45
N THR A 251 -7.48 -26.13 4.60
CA THR A 251 -6.62 -27.03 3.82
C THR A 251 -6.94 -28.50 4.10
N LEU A 252 -7.04 -28.88 5.38
CA LEU A 252 -7.34 -30.24 5.82
C LEU A 252 -8.72 -30.71 5.34
N ARG A 253 -9.74 -29.83 5.45
CA ARG A 253 -11.10 -30.12 5.02
C ARG A 253 -11.18 -30.37 3.52
N VAL A 254 -10.63 -29.46 2.71
CA VAL A 254 -10.71 -29.60 1.25
C VAL A 254 -9.84 -30.75 0.76
N ALA A 255 -8.66 -30.99 1.35
CA ALA A 255 -7.86 -32.19 1.07
C ALA A 255 -8.62 -33.49 1.37
N THR A 256 -9.40 -33.51 2.47
CA THR A 256 -10.27 -34.63 2.85
C THR A 256 -11.36 -34.84 1.83
N LEU A 257 -12.04 -33.77 1.42
CA LEU A 257 -13.10 -33.78 0.40
C LEU A 257 -12.60 -34.31 -0.95
N LEU A 258 -11.39 -33.92 -1.36
CA LEU A 258 -10.75 -34.36 -2.60
C LEU A 258 -10.10 -35.75 -2.52
N GLY A 259 -10.02 -36.35 -1.33
CA GLY A 259 -9.37 -37.66 -1.13
C GLY A 259 -7.86 -37.64 -1.36
N MET A 260 -7.17 -36.53 -1.06
CA MET A 260 -5.73 -36.37 -1.27
C MET A 260 -4.88 -37.14 -0.25
N ARG A 261 -4.86 -38.47 -0.35
CA ARG A 261 -4.28 -39.39 0.66
C ARG A 261 -2.83 -39.07 1.04
N GLN A 262 -1.98 -38.76 0.06
CA GLN A 262 -0.56 -38.47 0.30
C GLN A 262 -0.39 -37.16 1.06
N ASP A 263 -1.05 -36.09 0.60
CA ASP A 263 -1.00 -34.78 1.23
C ASP A 263 -1.62 -34.82 2.64
N LEU A 264 -2.76 -35.50 2.80
CA LEU A 264 -3.40 -35.69 4.10
C LEU A 264 -2.49 -36.40 5.11
N ALA A 265 -1.69 -37.37 4.69
CA ALA A 265 -0.74 -38.03 5.59
C ALA A 265 0.30 -37.03 6.13
N LEU A 266 0.80 -36.13 5.29
CA LEU A 266 1.75 -35.08 5.68
C LEU A 266 1.08 -34.01 6.55
N LEU A 267 -0.08 -33.51 6.12
CA LEU A 267 -0.85 -32.49 6.84
C LEU A 267 -1.30 -33.00 8.21
N THR A 268 -1.80 -34.23 8.29
CA THR A 268 -2.24 -34.84 9.56
C THR A 268 -1.08 -35.03 10.52
N LYS A 269 0.10 -35.41 10.01
CA LYS A 269 1.31 -35.54 10.83
C LYS A 269 1.74 -34.19 11.41
N GLN A 270 1.58 -33.11 10.66
CA GLN A 270 2.01 -31.77 11.07
C GLN A 270 0.98 -31.04 11.95
N TYR A 271 -0.30 -31.13 11.59
CA TYR A 271 -1.37 -30.30 12.16
C TYR A 271 -2.45 -31.08 12.91
N GLY A 272 -2.39 -32.41 12.88
CA GLY A 272 -3.43 -33.29 13.43
C GLY A 272 -4.55 -33.59 12.43
N PRO A 273 -5.46 -34.50 12.78
CA PRO A 273 -6.53 -34.94 11.89
C PRO A 273 -7.60 -33.85 11.74
N TYR A 274 -8.20 -33.78 10.54
CA TYR A 274 -9.39 -32.98 10.29
C TYR A 274 -10.54 -33.37 11.23
N GLN A 275 -11.22 -32.37 11.78
CA GLN A 275 -12.42 -32.54 12.59
C GLN A 275 -13.65 -32.12 11.77
N PRO A 276 -14.58 -33.03 11.45
CA PRO A 276 -15.76 -32.68 10.70
C PRO A 276 -16.70 -31.77 11.50
N LEU A 277 -17.43 -30.92 10.79
CA LEU A 277 -18.48 -30.09 11.36
C LEU A 277 -19.55 -30.97 12.05
N PRO A 278 -19.86 -30.74 13.34
CA PRO A 278 -20.94 -31.44 14.02
C PRO A 278 -22.31 -31.17 13.39
N LYS A 279 -23.26 -32.11 13.56
CA LYS A 279 -24.65 -31.92 13.12
C LYS A 279 -25.33 -30.83 13.97
N GLY A 280 -26.21 -30.04 13.36
CA GLY A 280 -26.86 -28.91 14.02
C GLY A 280 -25.99 -27.65 14.16
N GLU A 281 -24.72 -27.71 13.75
CA GLU A 281 -23.78 -26.59 13.87
C GLU A 281 -23.42 -25.99 12.50
N GLY A 282 -22.98 -24.74 12.51
CA GLY A 282 -22.40 -24.01 11.39
C GLY A 282 -20.99 -23.53 11.69
N ARG A 283 -20.22 -23.25 10.64
CA ARG A 283 -18.86 -22.70 10.75
C ARG A 283 -18.92 -21.19 10.75
N VAL A 284 -18.26 -20.56 11.71
CA VAL A 284 -18.05 -19.10 11.73
C VAL A 284 -16.58 -18.81 11.46
N ILE A 285 -16.34 -17.95 10.47
CA ILE A 285 -15.01 -17.40 10.18
C ILE A 285 -15.08 -15.90 10.38
N ILE A 286 -14.19 -15.38 11.21
CA ILE A 286 -14.09 -13.96 11.52
C ILE A 286 -12.79 -13.45 10.89
N ILE A 287 -12.90 -12.47 9.99
CA ILE A 287 -11.77 -11.71 9.45
C ILE A 287 -11.70 -10.38 10.18
N ASP A 288 -10.58 -10.12 10.83
CA ASP A 288 -10.36 -8.96 11.70
C ASP A 288 -9.18 -8.13 11.20
N GLU A 289 -9.51 -7.08 10.44
CA GLU A 289 -8.55 -6.06 10.01
C GLU A 289 -8.31 -5.05 11.13
N ARG A 290 -7.04 -4.72 11.38
CA ARG A 290 -6.64 -3.85 12.50
C ARG A 290 -5.73 -2.72 12.03
N GLY A 291 -5.98 -1.53 12.56
CA GLY A 291 -5.12 -0.37 12.38
C GLY A 291 -5.10 0.15 10.95
N VAL A 292 -4.06 0.93 10.66
CA VAL A 292 -3.72 1.42 9.34
C VAL A 292 -2.23 1.18 9.07
N VAL A 293 -1.88 0.92 7.83
CA VAL A 293 -0.48 0.77 7.41
C VAL A 293 0.29 2.06 7.73
N LYS A 294 1.59 1.95 8.00
CA LYS A 294 2.45 3.10 8.25
C LYS A 294 2.53 3.98 7.00
N ALA A 295 2.46 5.30 7.19
CA ALA A 295 2.81 6.25 6.15
C ALA A 295 4.33 6.39 6.05
N MET A 296 4.87 6.46 4.84
CA MET A 296 6.28 6.80 4.62
C MET A 296 6.56 8.24 5.06
N ASP A 297 7.80 8.51 5.45
CA ASP A 297 8.30 9.86 5.68
C ASP A 297 9.56 10.12 4.85
N ASP A 298 10.03 11.36 4.86
CA ASP A 298 11.22 11.82 4.12
C ASP A 298 12.43 11.91 5.06
N TRP A 299 13.42 11.04 4.85
CA TRP A 299 14.70 11.10 5.54
C TRP A 299 15.70 11.92 4.73
N GLN A 300 16.11 13.05 5.29
CA GLN A 300 17.04 13.97 4.65
C GLN A 300 18.47 13.78 5.14
N LEU A 301 19.40 13.64 4.20
CA LEU A 301 20.83 13.54 4.43
C LEU A 301 21.56 14.62 3.64
N THR A 302 22.32 15.47 4.33
CA THR A 302 23.25 16.40 3.66
C THR A 302 24.57 15.70 3.39
N ILE A 303 24.95 15.60 2.11
CA ILE A 303 26.21 15.01 1.66
C ILE A 303 27.18 16.08 1.15
N PRO A 304 28.45 16.08 1.61
CA PRO A 304 29.51 16.91 1.04
C PRO A 304 30.03 16.31 -0.27
N VAL A 305 30.14 17.14 -1.31
CA VAL A 305 30.75 16.79 -2.60
C VAL A 305 31.84 17.82 -2.92
N ASN A 306 33.06 17.34 -3.17
CA ASN A 306 34.18 18.21 -3.55
C ASN A 306 34.19 18.41 -5.07
N ASP A 307 34.38 19.66 -5.50
CA ASP A 307 34.69 19.94 -6.90
C ASP A 307 36.17 19.64 -7.23
N SER A 308 36.53 19.69 -8.53
CA SER A 308 37.90 19.45 -9.00
C SER A 308 38.91 20.53 -8.57
N ARG A 309 38.45 21.63 -7.96
CA ARG A 309 39.27 22.74 -7.44
C ARG A 309 39.41 22.68 -5.91
N GLY A 310 38.81 21.69 -5.25
CA GLY A 310 38.88 21.49 -3.80
C GLY A 310 37.84 22.28 -3.00
N ASN A 311 36.85 22.91 -3.65
CA ASN A 311 35.76 23.58 -2.95
C ASN A 311 34.69 22.57 -2.52
N LEU A 312 34.23 22.70 -1.28
CA LEU A 312 33.17 21.87 -0.71
C LEU A 312 31.80 22.40 -1.15
N ALA A 313 30.98 21.52 -1.69
CA ALA A 313 29.57 21.77 -1.98
C ALA A 313 28.69 20.85 -1.14
N LEU A 314 27.59 21.37 -0.60
CA LEU A 314 26.64 20.60 0.19
C LEU A 314 25.39 20.31 -0.63
N TYR A 315 25.04 19.03 -0.74
CA TYR A 315 23.81 18.57 -1.39
C TYR A 315 22.90 17.90 -0.39
N SER A 316 21.61 18.26 -0.39
CA SER A 316 20.60 17.50 0.32
C SER A 316 20.19 16.30 -0.52
N VAL A 317 19.99 15.15 0.11
CA VAL A 317 19.44 13.93 -0.49
C VAL A 317 18.28 13.49 0.38
N SER A 318 17.15 13.22 -0.25
CA SER A 318 15.93 12.77 0.42
C SER A 318 15.67 11.31 0.07
N LEU A 319 15.40 10.47 1.07
CA LEU A 319 15.06 9.05 0.90
C LEU A 319 13.78 8.71 1.67
N PRO A 320 12.84 7.98 1.04
CA PRO A 320 11.66 7.52 1.75
C PRO A 320 12.03 6.46 2.79
N TYR A 321 11.35 6.46 3.93
CA TYR A 321 11.50 5.45 4.98
C TYR A 321 10.23 5.30 5.81
N TYR A 322 10.10 4.18 6.53
CA TYR A 322 9.05 3.99 7.53
C TYR A 322 9.60 4.24 8.93
N HIS A 323 8.83 4.97 9.75
CA HIS A 323 9.15 5.17 11.15
C HIS A 323 8.82 3.93 12.00
N ASP A 324 9.61 3.72 13.05
CA ASP A 324 9.24 2.85 14.17
C ASP A 324 8.32 3.60 15.12
N ASN A 325 7.02 3.49 14.85
CA ASN A 325 5.95 3.96 15.73
C ASN A 325 5.32 2.79 16.46
N GLU A 326 4.75 3.04 17.65
CA GLU A 326 4.03 2.03 18.41
C GLU A 326 2.80 1.54 17.65
N ALA A 327 2.65 0.21 17.56
CA ALA A 327 1.47 -0.42 16.97
C ALA A 327 0.23 -0.10 17.81
N GLN A 328 -0.88 0.18 17.13
CA GLN A 328 -2.13 0.43 17.82
C GLN A 328 -2.60 -0.84 18.53
N ARG A 329 -3.02 -0.71 19.80
CA ARG A 329 -3.57 -1.82 20.57
C ARG A 329 -5.08 -1.89 20.39
N PHE A 330 -5.58 -3.11 20.18
CA PHE A 330 -7.00 -3.39 20.02
C PHE A 330 -7.47 -4.34 21.11
N GLY A 331 -8.66 -4.09 21.66
CA GLY A 331 -9.30 -5.00 22.61
C GLY A 331 -9.58 -6.38 21.98
N SER A 332 -9.59 -7.43 22.79
CA SER A 332 -9.95 -8.77 22.34
C SER A 332 -11.41 -8.82 21.86
N LEU A 333 -11.67 -9.65 20.86
CA LEU A 333 -13.04 -9.98 20.45
C LEU A 333 -13.68 -10.90 21.48
N GLN A 334 -15.00 -10.79 21.66
CA GLN A 334 -15.77 -11.75 22.45
C GLN A 334 -16.89 -12.33 21.60
N LEU A 335 -16.97 -13.65 21.53
CA LEU A 335 -18.02 -14.40 20.87
C LEU A 335 -18.87 -15.08 21.94
N ASP A 336 -20.15 -14.74 22.02
CA ASP A 336 -21.09 -15.20 23.07
C ASP A 336 -20.51 -15.07 24.49
N GLY A 337 -19.92 -13.91 24.77
CA GLY A 337 -19.29 -13.60 26.06
C GLY A 337 -17.95 -14.30 26.34
N ARG A 338 -17.42 -15.09 25.40
CA ARG A 338 -16.11 -15.75 25.51
C ARG A 338 -15.07 -15.07 24.65
N GLY A 339 -13.91 -14.78 25.21
CA GLY A 339 -12.79 -14.21 24.44
C GLY A 339 -12.37 -15.12 23.29
N ILE A 340 -12.19 -14.56 22.10
CA ILE A 340 -11.69 -15.28 20.93
C ILE A 340 -10.41 -14.61 20.41
N SER A 341 -9.37 -15.42 20.21
CA SER A 341 -8.08 -15.01 19.65
C SER A 341 -8.02 -15.33 18.17
N GLY A 342 -7.46 -14.42 17.37
CA GLY A 342 -7.17 -14.65 15.96
C GLY A 342 -5.69 -14.94 15.72
N ASP A 343 -5.41 -15.70 14.67
CA ASP A 343 -4.07 -15.94 14.14
C ASP A 343 -3.83 -14.98 12.96
N GLU A 344 -2.60 -14.49 12.78
CA GLU A 344 -2.28 -13.51 11.72
C GLU A 344 -2.45 -14.14 10.33
N LEU A 345 -3.00 -13.38 9.39
CA LEU A 345 -3.09 -13.72 7.97
C LEU A 345 -2.10 -12.91 7.13
N VAL A 346 -1.91 -11.63 7.47
CA VAL A 346 -0.98 -10.74 6.78
C VAL A 346 -0.57 -9.57 7.67
N ASP A 347 0.69 -9.16 7.54
CA ASP A 347 1.24 -7.90 8.05
C ASP A 347 1.54 -6.98 6.86
N VAL A 348 0.74 -5.92 6.70
CA VAL A 348 0.83 -4.99 5.56
C VAL A 348 2.00 -4.03 5.74
N ASN A 349 2.37 -3.68 6.98
CA ASN A 349 3.60 -2.93 7.24
C ASN A 349 4.82 -3.69 6.73
N LEU A 350 4.86 -5.01 6.97
CA LEU A 350 5.94 -5.87 6.47
C LEU A 350 5.95 -5.95 4.93
N MET A 351 4.78 -6.00 4.28
CA MET A 351 4.70 -5.92 2.81
C MET A 351 5.25 -4.58 2.29
N ALA A 352 4.84 -3.49 2.93
CA ALA A 352 5.22 -2.14 2.55
C ALA A 352 6.72 -1.87 2.76
N SER A 353 7.30 -2.30 3.87
CA SER A 353 8.74 -2.18 4.15
C SER A 353 9.59 -3.03 3.20
N ASN A 354 9.15 -4.26 2.89
CA ASN A 354 9.85 -5.12 1.94
C ASN A 354 9.82 -4.53 0.53
N GLN A 355 8.67 -3.99 0.10
CA GLN A 355 8.54 -3.32 -1.20
C GLN A 355 9.48 -2.12 -1.31
N LEU A 356 9.60 -1.33 -0.24
CA LEU A 356 10.53 -0.20 -0.20
C LEU A 356 11.98 -0.69 -0.27
N THR A 357 12.34 -1.69 0.54
CA THR A 357 13.67 -2.32 0.56
C THR A 357 14.09 -2.82 -0.82
N GLU A 358 13.18 -3.49 -1.54
CA GLU A 358 13.42 -3.96 -2.92
C GLU A 358 13.66 -2.80 -3.90
N LYS A 359 13.00 -1.65 -3.72
CA LYS A 359 13.16 -0.46 -4.57
C LYS A 359 14.35 0.42 -4.17
N MET A 360 14.93 0.27 -2.98
CA MET A 360 16.01 1.13 -2.50
C MET A 360 17.22 1.23 -3.45
N PRO A 361 17.70 0.15 -4.08
CA PRO A 361 18.84 0.25 -5.01
C PRO A 361 18.59 1.22 -6.17
N SER A 362 17.39 1.17 -6.78
CA SER A 362 17.05 2.05 -7.91
C SER A 362 16.80 3.50 -7.45
N ILE A 363 16.17 3.69 -6.29
CA ILE A 363 15.98 5.01 -5.65
C ILE A 363 17.36 5.66 -5.39
N LEU A 364 18.28 4.93 -4.76
CA LEU A 364 19.63 5.42 -4.46
C LEU A 364 20.42 5.77 -5.71
N LEU A 365 20.37 4.91 -6.74
CA LEU A 365 21.03 5.17 -8.02
C LEU A 365 20.54 6.50 -8.63
N ARG A 366 19.21 6.71 -8.64
CA ARG A 366 18.62 7.96 -9.15
C ARG A 366 19.05 9.18 -8.34
N GLN A 367 19.10 9.07 -7.01
CA GLN A 367 19.55 10.16 -6.14
C GLN A 367 21.01 10.53 -6.40
N VAL A 368 21.89 9.53 -6.62
CA VAL A 368 23.28 9.82 -6.99
C VAL A 368 23.36 10.54 -8.34
N LEU A 369 22.65 10.05 -9.36
CA LEU A 369 22.61 10.70 -10.68
C LEU A 369 22.09 12.14 -10.58
N ARG A 370 21.03 12.36 -9.79
CA ARG A 370 20.47 13.69 -9.53
C ARG A 370 21.50 14.64 -8.92
N VAL A 371 22.25 14.19 -7.91
CA VAL A 371 23.33 15.00 -7.30
C VAL A 371 24.40 15.34 -8.32
N VAL A 372 24.83 14.38 -9.14
CA VAL A 372 25.80 14.62 -10.22
C VAL A 372 25.28 15.65 -11.22
N THR A 373 24.02 15.52 -11.69
CA THR A 373 23.41 16.48 -12.60
C THR A 373 23.31 17.88 -12.00
N LYS A 374 22.89 17.99 -10.72
CA LYS A 374 22.85 19.26 -10.00
C LYS A 374 24.22 19.92 -9.88
N ASP A 375 25.28 19.14 -9.65
CA ASP A 375 26.64 19.68 -9.61
C ASP A 375 27.11 20.18 -10.99
N LEU A 376 26.80 19.46 -12.08
CA LEU A 376 27.08 19.95 -13.43
C LEU A 376 26.39 21.29 -13.72
N VAL A 377 25.09 21.42 -13.39
CA VAL A 377 24.34 22.67 -13.57
C VAL A 377 24.90 23.81 -12.70
N ARG A 378 25.27 23.52 -11.46
CA ARG A 378 25.89 24.49 -10.55
C ARG A 378 27.17 25.07 -11.14
N ARG A 379 28.05 24.21 -11.67
CA ARG A 379 29.34 24.63 -12.24
C ARG A 379 29.17 25.55 -13.44
N GLU A 380 28.15 25.32 -14.27
CA GLU A 380 27.82 26.21 -15.39
C GLU A 380 27.28 27.57 -14.91
N THR A 381 26.45 27.59 -13.86
CA THR A 381 25.74 28.79 -13.39
C THR A 381 26.53 29.68 -12.42
N THR A 382 27.51 29.13 -11.70
CA THR A 382 28.28 29.86 -10.68
C THR A 382 29.56 30.52 -11.18
N ASN A 383 29.84 30.50 -12.48
CA ASN A 383 31.05 31.05 -13.12
C ASN A 383 31.19 32.61 -13.09
N GLY A 384 30.58 33.35 -12.14
CA GLY A 384 30.86 34.79 -12.04
C GLY A 384 30.08 35.70 -11.09
N ASN A 385 29.18 35.25 -10.21
CA ASN A 385 28.47 36.15 -9.26
C ASN A 385 27.98 35.43 -7.98
N ASP A 386 28.16 36.06 -6.81
CA ASP A 386 27.70 35.58 -5.50
C ASP A 386 26.18 35.31 -5.44
N VAL A 387 25.39 36.09 -6.20
CA VAL A 387 23.92 35.94 -6.28
C VAL A 387 23.50 34.59 -6.86
N GLY A 388 24.29 34.00 -7.77
CA GLY A 388 24.00 32.68 -8.35
C GLY A 388 24.13 31.55 -7.33
N SER A 389 25.03 31.67 -6.36
CA SER A 389 25.23 30.66 -5.30
C SER A 389 24.07 30.62 -4.30
N ILE A 390 23.50 31.79 -3.97
CA ILE A 390 22.32 31.92 -3.09
C ILE A 390 21.08 31.37 -3.79
N LEU A 391 20.87 31.73 -5.06
CA LEU A 391 19.75 31.21 -5.86
C LEU A 391 19.84 29.69 -6.03
N PHE A 392 21.04 29.14 -6.26
CA PHE A 392 21.24 27.68 -6.35
C PHE A 392 21.00 26.97 -5.02
N SER A 393 21.42 27.55 -3.89
CA SER A 393 21.20 26.95 -2.56
C SER A 393 19.71 26.88 -2.21
N VAL A 394 18.95 27.93 -2.53
CA VAL A 394 17.48 27.94 -2.39
C VAL A 394 16.84 26.93 -3.35
N PHE A 395 17.29 26.85 -4.60
CA PHE A 395 16.80 25.86 -5.57
C PHE A 395 17.10 24.42 -5.14
N ASN A 396 18.26 24.16 -4.55
CA ASN A 396 18.65 22.82 -4.08
C ASN A 396 17.75 22.33 -2.94
N THR A 397 17.46 23.19 -1.97
CA THR A 397 16.57 22.87 -0.84
C THR A 397 15.10 22.73 -1.26
N LEU A 398 14.63 23.51 -2.24
CA LEU A 398 13.23 23.45 -2.68
C LEU A 398 12.89 22.26 -3.59
N THR A 399 13.89 21.62 -4.20
CA THR A 399 13.67 20.57 -5.22
C THR A 399 13.81 19.14 -4.71
N GLU A 400 14.33 18.92 -3.50
CA GLU A 400 14.47 17.57 -2.93
C GLU A 400 13.35 17.23 -1.96
N GLN A 401 12.54 16.24 -2.34
CA GLN A 401 11.62 15.53 -1.47
C GLN A 401 11.58 14.08 -1.91
N ALA A 402 11.52 13.17 -0.94
CA ALA A 402 11.25 11.78 -1.22
C ALA A 402 9.82 11.59 -1.76
N ASP A 403 9.66 10.62 -2.65
CA ASP A 403 8.34 10.12 -3.00
C ASP A 403 7.78 9.30 -1.84
N THR A 404 6.85 9.92 -1.10
CA THR A 404 6.17 9.31 0.04
C THR A 404 4.77 8.78 -0.32
N ARG A 405 4.44 8.71 -1.62
CA ARG A 405 3.15 8.17 -2.07
C ARG A 405 3.04 6.68 -1.77
N SER A 406 1.95 6.32 -1.10
CA SER A 406 1.57 4.95 -0.75
C SER A 406 0.09 4.93 -0.41
N TRP A 407 -0.58 3.79 -0.49
CA TRP A 407 -1.96 3.63 -0.03
C TRP A 407 -2.02 3.47 1.50
N GLN A 408 -2.27 4.58 2.20
CA GLN A 408 -2.15 4.76 3.65
C GLN A 408 -3.38 4.33 4.45
N SER A 409 -4.53 4.10 3.81
CA SER A 409 -5.77 3.62 4.47
C SER A 409 -5.93 2.08 4.49
N LEU A 410 -4.96 1.33 3.96
CA LEU A 410 -4.90 -0.12 4.12
C LEU A 410 -4.76 -0.51 5.59
N PRO A 411 -5.25 -1.69 6.02
CA PRO A 411 -5.08 -2.14 7.40
C PRO A 411 -3.60 -2.40 7.72
N GLU A 412 -3.23 -2.29 8.99
CA GLU A 412 -1.87 -2.61 9.46
C GLU A 412 -1.62 -4.12 9.40
N LYS A 413 -2.55 -4.87 9.98
CA LYS A 413 -2.52 -6.33 10.08
C LYS A 413 -3.92 -6.89 9.91
N VAL A 414 -4.02 -8.12 9.44
CA VAL A 414 -5.28 -8.85 9.36
C VAL A 414 -5.13 -10.19 10.05
N TYR A 415 -6.13 -10.54 10.85
CA TYR A 415 -6.21 -11.80 11.58
C TYR A 415 -7.43 -12.59 11.15
N SER A 416 -7.39 -13.90 11.34
CA SER A 416 -8.58 -14.74 11.29
C SER A 416 -8.78 -15.53 12.58
N SER A 417 -10.02 -15.59 13.03
CA SER A 417 -10.47 -16.50 14.08
C SER A 417 -11.64 -17.35 13.59
N GLY A 418 -11.83 -18.52 14.17
CA GLY A 418 -12.89 -19.44 13.79
C GLY A 418 -13.58 -20.03 15.01
N ALA A 419 -14.86 -20.35 14.85
CA ALA A 419 -15.64 -21.09 15.81
C ALA A 419 -16.63 -21.99 15.09
N THR A 420 -17.06 -23.04 15.79
CA THR A 420 -18.20 -23.85 15.39
C THR A 420 -19.30 -23.61 16.40
N LEU A 421 -20.47 -23.21 15.91
CA LEU A 421 -21.59 -22.75 16.74
C LEU A 421 -22.87 -23.46 16.31
N GLU A 422 -23.79 -23.66 17.25
CA GLU A 422 -25.15 -24.13 16.95
C GLU A 422 -25.84 -23.21 15.93
N ALA A 423 -26.81 -23.73 15.18
CA ALA A 423 -27.62 -22.88 14.32
C ALA A 423 -28.48 -21.91 15.15
N GLY A 424 -28.46 -20.62 14.82
CA GLY A 424 -29.19 -19.58 15.54
C GLY A 424 -28.51 -18.21 15.50
N THR A 425 -28.98 -17.30 16.35
CA THR A 425 -28.43 -15.95 16.49
C THR A 425 -27.29 -15.94 17.52
N HIS A 426 -26.16 -15.36 17.14
CA HIS A 426 -24.95 -15.24 17.97
C HIS A 426 -24.47 -13.79 18.07
N GLU A 427 -23.71 -13.49 19.12
CA GLU A 427 -23.19 -12.15 19.38
C GLU A 427 -21.66 -12.10 19.27
N LEU A 428 -21.17 -11.16 18.46
CA LEU A 428 -19.77 -10.74 18.47
C LEU A 428 -19.63 -9.35 19.07
N VAL A 429 -18.84 -9.20 20.13
CA VAL A 429 -18.46 -7.90 20.69
C VAL A 429 -17.10 -7.49 20.14
N ALA A 430 -17.07 -6.36 19.43
CA ALA A 430 -15.86 -5.76 18.87
C ALA A 430 -15.76 -4.29 19.28
N SER A 431 -14.62 -3.88 19.85
CA SER A 431 -14.42 -2.51 20.35
C SER A 431 -15.53 -2.03 21.31
N GLY A 432 -16.04 -2.95 22.14
CA GLY A 432 -17.13 -2.69 23.09
C GLY A 432 -18.53 -2.57 22.47
N LYS A 433 -18.66 -2.77 21.15
CA LYS A 433 -19.96 -2.71 20.44
C LYS A 433 -20.43 -4.14 20.12
N PRO A 434 -21.65 -4.55 20.54
CA PRO A 434 -22.21 -5.84 20.18
C PRO A 434 -22.69 -5.84 18.72
N TYR A 435 -22.54 -6.97 18.06
CA TYR A 435 -23.01 -7.22 16.70
C TYR A 435 -23.63 -8.62 16.62
N GLN A 436 -24.91 -8.67 16.25
CA GLN A 436 -25.66 -9.90 16.13
C GLN A 436 -25.57 -10.45 14.70
N PHE A 437 -25.37 -11.76 14.57
CA PHE A 437 -25.32 -12.43 13.28
C PHE A 437 -25.94 -13.83 13.36
N GLU A 438 -26.42 -14.32 12.22
CA GLU A 438 -27.06 -15.64 12.13
C GLU A 438 -26.03 -16.72 11.76
N VAL A 439 -26.18 -17.92 12.30
CA VAL A 439 -25.45 -19.13 11.92
C VAL A 439 -26.45 -20.16 11.43
N ARG A 440 -26.14 -20.81 10.30
CA ARG A 440 -26.98 -21.85 9.69
C ARG A 440 -26.26 -23.18 9.71
N GLU A 441 -27.02 -24.24 10.02
CA GLU A 441 -26.50 -25.61 10.03
C GLU A 441 -25.83 -25.95 8.69
N GLY A 442 -24.63 -26.52 8.76
CA GLY A 442 -23.88 -26.97 7.58
C GLY A 442 -23.32 -25.85 6.72
N GLN A 443 -23.57 -24.58 7.04
CA GLN A 443 -23.10 -23.43 6.26
C GLN A 443 -21.89 -22.75 6.91
N THR A 444 -21.25 -21.90 6.13
CA THR A 444 -20.19 -21.01 6.61
C THR A 444 -20.71 -19.58 6.69
N THR A 445 -20.65 -19.00 7.87
CA THR A 445 -20.87 -17.58 8.11
C THR A 445 -19.51 -16.87 8.11
N LEU A 446 -19.31 -15.94 7.17
CA LEU A 446 -18.19 -15.02 7.16
C LEU A 446 -18.59 -13.74 7.88
N VAL A 447 -17.95 -13.45 9.00
CA VAL A 447 -18.02 -12.15 9.67
C VAL A 447 -16.76 -11.37 9.31
N TRP A 448 -16.92 -10.23 8.68
CA TRP A 448 -15.80 -9.33 8.37
C TRP A 448 -15.92 -8.09 9.24
N LEU A 449 -14.79 -7.68 9.83
CA LEU A 449 -14.69 -6.43 10.54
C LEU A 449 -13.36 -5.72 10.29
N SER A 450 -13.39 -4.40 10.37
CA SER A 450 -12.21 -3.54 10.32
C SER A 450 -12.24 -2.53 11.46
N ARG A 451 -11.12 -2.42 12.18
CA ARG A 451 -11.02 -1.66 13.43
C ARG A 451 -9.90 -0.62 13.34
N GLN A 452 -10.28 0.63 13.55
CA GLN A 452 -9.38 1.78 13.70
C GLN A 452 -9.86 2.64 14.87
N GLY A 453 -8.94 3.20 15.65
CA GLY A 453 -9.27 3.84 16.92
C GLY A 453 -10.17 2.96 17.81
N SER A 454 -11.28 3.55 18.26
CA SER A 454 -12.36 2.87 19.00
C SER A 454 -13.55 2.48 18.11
N ASN A 455 -13.46 2.67 16.79
CA ASN A 455 -14.53 2.36 15.86
C ASN A 455 -14.30 1.01 15.17
N VAL A 456 -15.40 0.46 14.67
CA VAL A 456 -15.45 -0.80 13.96
C VAL A 456 -16.49 -0.71 12.86
N THR A 457 -16.12 -1.12 11.67
CA THR A 457 -17.05 -1.40 10.58
C THR A 457 -17.19 -2.91 10.47
N ILE A 458 -18.41 -3.43 10.55
CA ILE A 458 -18.68 -4.86 10.66
C ILE A 458 -19.89 -5.25 9.80
N TRP A 459 -19.78 -6.41 9.15
CA TRP A 459 -20.91 -7.07 8.49
C TRP A 459 -20.66 -8.58 8.42
N HIS A 460 -21.73 -9.35 8.18
CA HIS A 460 -21.62 -10.79 7.95
C HIS A 460 -22.34 -11.22 6.67
N LYS A 461 -21.94 -12.37 6.13
CA LYS A 461 -22.54 -13.05 4.97
C LYS A 461 -22.55 -14.56 5.17
N GLN A 462 -23.62 -15.20 4.71
CA GLN A 462 -23.67 -16.66 4.60
C GLN A 462 -23.05 -17.04 3.27
N LEU A 463 -21.85 -17.62 3.28
CA LEU A 463 -21.16 -17.99 2.06
C LEU A 463 -21.98 -19.03 1.26
N GLY A 464 -22.60 -20.01 1.93
CA GLY A 464 -23.48 -21.00 1.29
C GLY A 464 -24.84 -20.46 0.78
N ALA A 465 -25.07 -19.15 0.80
CA ALA A 465 -26.28 -18.51 0.26
C ALA A 465 -25.96 -17.34 -0.69
N ILE A 466 -24.70 -17.22 -1.13
CA ILE A 466 -24.31 -16.28 -2.17
C ILE A 466 -24.59 -16.96 -3.52
N GLU A 467 -25.60 -16.46 -4.25
CA GLU A 467 -26.00 -16.97 -5.57
C GLU A 467 -25.08 -16.50 -6.70
#